data_AF-A0A951W4A0-F1
#
_entry.id   AF-A0A951W4A0-F1
#
_cell.length_a   1.000
_cell.length_b   1.000
_cell.length_c   1.000
_cell.angle_alpha   90.00
_cell.angle_beta   90.00
_cell.angle_gamma   90.00
#
_symmetry.space_group_name_H-M   'P 1'
#
loop_
_entity.id
_entity.type
_entity.pdbx_description
1 polymer ?
#
loop_
_entity_poly.entity_id
_entity_poly.type
_entity_poly.pdbx_seq_one_letter_code
_entity_poly.pdbx_strand_id
1 'polypeptide(L)'
;MSPVRIPLRVHVWSWAAFIAVTLLLVAVHAAYRDTPVWDGWQEARELRRPAYAETVHVDRFFRTQSNTWSNLAYVLVGLYAASLALHDRRAAKPVKTTCLRDIPAMGVLYGLSCCYLGFGSGLFHASLTRWGQQLDVAAMYSPLVVLVAVNLCRRVPEFHFGARRLPSWPVWAAAAVLASALLYVYKWSMSSGVVLPALILAAALGTLPDFFSKRRKMNPWWLAAAVAALVTAVAFRELDLAGRVSGPDHWLQGHALWHLFTAASLWFMHAYYRTEF
;
A
#
# COMPACT_ATOMS: atom_id res chain seq x y z
N MET A 1 -5.29 11.83 24.98
CA MET A 1 -5.20 10.77 23.94
C MET A 1 -4.09 9.82 24.34
N SER A 2 -4.40 8.59 24.73
CA SER A 2 -3.34 7.60 24.93
C SER A 2 -2.72 7.29 23.57
N PRO A 3 -1.40 7.45 23.38
CA PRO A 3 -0.75 7.10 22.12
C PRO A 3 -1.05 5.63 21.80
N VAL A 4 -1.27 5.30 20.52
CA VAL A 4 -1.34 3.91 20.08
C VAL A 4 0.03 3.28 20.39
N ARG A 5 0.14 2.60 21.52
CA ARG A 5 1.39 1.96 21.94
C ARG A 5 1.53 0.68 21.13
N ILE A 6 2.43 0.69 20.16
CA ILE A 6 2.82 -0.50 19.41
C ILE A 6 3.69 -1.36 20.35
N PRO A 7 3.37 -2.66 20.53
CA PRO A 7 4.15 -3.54 21.39
C PRO A 7 5.59 -3.69 20.90
N LEU A 8 6.57 -3.78 21.81
CA LEU A 8 7.99 -3.96 21.46
C LEU A 8 8.22 -5.15 20.51
N ARG A 9 7.51 -6.27 20.72
CA ARG A 9 7.61 -7.44 19.84
C ARG A 9 7.25 -7.12 18.39
N VAL A 10 6.25 -6.26 18.16
CA VAL A 10 5.87 -5.84 16.81
C VAL A 10 6.99 -5.05 16.16
N HIS A 11 7.59 -4.09 16.88
CA HIS A 11 8.75 -3.35 16.40
C HIS A 11 9.91 -4.27 16.03
N VAL A 12 10.25 -5.22 16.92
CA VAL A 12 11.35 -6.17 16.68
C VAL A 12 11.10 -6.99 15.42
N TRP A 13 9.92 -7.60 15.27
CA TRP A 13 9.61 -8.42 14.09
C TRP A 13 9.56 -7.60 12.79
N SER A 14 8.92 -6.43 12.81
CA SER A 14 8.80 -5.59 11.61
C SER A 14 10.16 -5.04 11.17
N TRP A 15 10.98 -4.53 12.10
CA TRP A 15 12.33 -4.04 11.76
C TRP A 15 13.28 -5.15 11.37
N ALA A 16 13.26 -6.32 12.04
CA ALA A 16 14.11 -7.45 11.66
C ALA A 16 13.79 -7.92 10.23
N ALA A 17 12.51 -8.09 9.89
CA ALA A 17 12.09 -8.44 8.54
C ALA A 17 12.45 -7.35 7.51
N PHE A 18 12.24 -6.08 7.86
CA PHE A 18 12.58 -4.95 6.99
C PHE A 18 14.10 -4.87 6.70
N ILE A 19 14.93 -5.00 7.74
CA ILE A 19 16.38 -5.00 7.62
C ILE A 19 16.83 -6.18 6.78
N ALA A 20 16.29 -7.39 7.01
CA ALA A 20 16.62 -8.57 6.22
C ALA A 20 16.30 -8.39 4.73
N VAL A 21 15.11 -7.88 4.39
CA VAL A 21 14.72 -7.57 3.00
C VAL A 21 15.63 -6.49 2.41
N THR A 22 15.94 -5.44 3.16
CA THR A 22 16.81 -4.35 2.69
C THR A 22 18.23 -4.85 2.43
N LEU A 23 18.82 -5.64 3.34
CA LEU A 23 20.15 -6.22 3.17
C LEU A 23 20.19 -7.18 1.97
N LEU A 24 19.14 -7.98 1.77
CA LEU A 24 19.02 -8.84 0.59
C LEU A 24 19.02 -8.00 -0.70
N LEU A 25 18.22 -6.93 -0.77
CA LEU A 25 18.17 -6.05 -1.94
C LEU A 25 19.50 -5.32 -2.16
N VAL A 26 20.19 -4.91 -1.10
CA VAL A 26 21.54 -4.32 -1.19
C VAL A 26 22.53 -5.35 -1.75
N ALA A 27 22.51 -6.58 -1.26
CA ALA A 27 23.38 -7.65 -1.75
C ALA A 27 23.11 -7.98 -3.22
N VAL A 28 21.84 -8.10 -3.62
CA VAL A 28 21.44 -8.32 -5.02
C VAL A 28 21.86 -7.14 -5.89
N HIS A 29 21.61 -5.90 -5.45
CA HIS A 29 22.03 -4.71 -6.19
C HIS A 29 23.56 -4.65 -6.36
N ALA A 30 24.32 -4.97 -5.31
CA ALA A 30 25.78 -5.00 -5.38
C ALA A 30 26.30 -6.08 -6.33
N ALA A 31 25.68 -7.26 -6.34
CA ALA A 31 26.08 -8.37 -7.19
C ALA A 31 25.75 -8.15 -8.68
N TYR A 32 24.63 -7.48 -8.99
CA TYR A 32 24.12 -7.36 -10.35
C TYR A 32 24.12 -5.93 -10.89
N ARG A 33 24.74 -4.96 -10.19
CA ARG A 33 24.65 -3.52 -10.48
C ARG A 33 24.77 -3.17 -11.97
N ASP A 34 25.82 -3.69 -12.60
CA ASP A 34 26.21 -3.42 -13.99
C ASP A 34 25.94 -4.63 -14.90
N THR A 35 25.05 -5.53 -14.46
CA THR A 35 24.56 -6.65 -15.26
C THR A 35 23.21 -6.29 -15.87
N PRO A 36 23.02 -6.44 -17.20
CA PRO A 36 21.78 -6.08 -17.86
C PRO A 36 20.73 -7.20 -17.71
N VAL A 37 20.29 -7.44 -16.46
CA VAL A 37 19.36 -8.54 -16.09
C VAL A 37 18.02 -8.45 -16.82
N TRP A 38 17.63 -7.24 -17.24
CA TRP A 38 16.36 -6.96 -17.90
C TRP A 38 16.41 -7.05 -19.43
N ASP A 39 17.55 -7.40 -20.02
CA ASP A 39 17.67 -7.55 -21.46
C ASP A 39 16.77 -8.68 -21.98
N GLY A 40 16.17 -8.47 -23.15
CA GLY A 40 15.20 -9.39 -23.74
C GLY A 40 13.78 -9.29 -23.16
N TRP A 41 13.57 -8.55 -22.07
CA TRP A 41 12.22 -8.25 -21.58
C TRP A 41 11.55 -7.16 -22.41
N GLN A 42 10.23 -7.25 -22.58
CA GLN A 42 9.48 -6.20 -23.27
C GLN A 42 9.53 -4.90 -22.47
N GLU A 43 10.05 -3.84 -23.09
CA GLU A 43 10.19 -2.51 -22.49
C GLU A 43 8.83 -1.89 -22.17
N ALA A 44 8.74 -1.19 -21.03
CA ALA A 44 7.65 -0.25 -20.80
C ALA A 44 7.91 1.07 -21.55
N ARG A 45 6.85 1.85 -21.80
CA ARG A 45 6.97 3.14 -22.48
C ARG A 45 7.91 4.09 -21.73
N GLU A 46 7.86 4.02 -20.40
CA GLU A 46 8.58 4.86 -19.45
C GLU A 46 10.11 4.70 -19.55
N LEU A 47 10.60 3.58 -20.10
CA LEU A 47 12.04 3.39 -20.35
C LEU A 47 12.57 4.37 -21.41
N ARG A 48 11.79 4.63 -22.47
CA ARG A 48 12.18 5.49 -23.60
C ARG A 48 11.58 6.89 -23.54
N ARG A 49 10.50 7.05 -22.77
CA ARG A 49 9.77 8.31 -22.56
C ARG A 49 9.48 8.46 -21.07
N PRO A 50 10.51 8.73 -20.25
CA PRO A 50 10.32 8.89 -18.81
C PRO A 50 9.36 10.04 -18.54
N ALA A 51 8.38 9.78 -17.68
CA ALA A 51 7.44 10.81 -17.24
C ALA A 51 7.98 11.58 -16.02
N TYR A 52 8.77 10.91 -15.19
CA TYR A 52 9.35 11.45 -13.95
C TYR A 52 10.75 11.99 -14.19
N ALA A 53 11.20 12.85 -13.27
CA ALA A 53 12.46 13.58 -13.42
C ALA A 53 13.70 12.68 -13.29
N GLU A 54 13.62 11.56 -12.58
CA GLU A 54 14.77 10.70 -12.30
C GLU A 54 15.45 10.16 -13.57
N THR A 55 16.79 10.24 -13.62
CA THR A 55 17.60 9.66 -14.69
C THR A 55 17.37 8.15 -14.81
N VAL A 56 17.14 7.69 -16.04
CA VAL A 56 16.99 6.27 -16.36
C VAL A 56 18.34 5.68 -16.77
N HIS A 57 18.82 4.68 -16.01
CA HIS A 57 20.04 3.93 -16.30
C HIS A 57 19.72 2.58 -16.95
N VAL A 58 19.61 2.54 -18.28
CA VAL A 58 19.10 1.37 -19.03
C VAL A 58 19.86 0.07 -18.76
N ASP A 59 21.19 0.16 -18.63
CA ASP A 59 22.09 -1.00 -18.49
C ASP A 59 22.28 -1.47 -17.04
N ARG A 60 21.61 -0.81 -16.08
CA ARG A 60 21.74 -1.13 -14.66
C ARG A 60 20.61 -2.02 -14.17
N PHE A 61 20.90 -2.80 -13.12
CA PHE A 61 19.89 -3.59 -12.43
C PHE A 61 18.75 -2.74 -11.86
N PHE A 62 19.05 -1.56 -11.32
CA PHE A 62 18.04 -0.57 -10.97
C PHE A 62 18.10 0.58 -11.96
N ARG A 63 17.12 0.58 -12.87
CA ARG A 63 17.02 1.60 -13.92
C ARG A 63 16.61 2.96 -13.36
N THR A 64 15.85 3.00 -12.27
CA THR A 64 15.59 4.22 -11.46
C THR A 64 15.79 3.91 -9.98
N GLN A 65 16.88 4.39 -9.38
CA GLN A 65 17.29 4.01 -8.02
C GLN A 65 16.40 4.61 -6.94
N SER A 66 16.19 5.92 -6.95
CA SER A 66 15.38 6.63 -5.95
C SER A 66 13.96 6.11 -5.92
N ASN A 67 13.35 5.96 -7.11
CA ASN A 67 12.01 5.42 -7.24
C ASN A 67 11.93 3.93 -6.85
N THR A 68 12.98 3.13 -7.07
CA THR A 68 13.02 1.73 -6.60
C THR A 68 13.11 1.65 -5.08
N TRP A 69 14.04 2.38 -4.46
CA TRP A 69 14.31 2.27 -3.02
C TRP A 69 13.20 2.86 -2.16
N SER A 70 12.57 3.95 -2.60
CA SER A 70 11.48 4.59 -1.87
C SER A 70 10.25 3.68 -1.67
N ASN A 71 10.08 2.65 -2.50
CA ASN A 71 9.04 1.63 -2.35
C ASN A 71 9.17 0.76 -1.09
N LEU A 72 10.35 0.74 -0.45
CA LEU A 72 10.53 0.10 0.86
C LEU A 72 9.63 0.71 1.94
N ALA A 73 9.17 1.95 1.79
CA ALA A 73 8.22 2.54 2.73
C ALA A 73 6.89 1.76 2.78
N TYR A 74 6.36 1.31 1.63
CA TYR A 74 5.16 0.46 1.61
C TYR A 74 5.40 -0.91 2.24
N VAL A 75 6.59 -1.49 2.02
CA VAL A 75 6.98 -2.76 2.64
C VAL A 75 7.01 -2.62 4.16
N LEU A 76 7.60 -1.54 4.69
CA LEU A 76 7.63 -1.27 6.12
C LEU A 76 6.21 -1.14 6.70
N VAL A 77 5.35 -0.37 6.04
CA VAL A 77 3.93 -0.23 6.43
C VAL A 77 3.21 -1.58 6.45
N GLY A 78 3.42 -2.40 5.41
CA GLY A 78 2.83 -3.73 5.32
C GLY A 78 3.32 -4.69 6.41
N LEU A 79 4.62 -4.69 6.70
CA LEU A 79 5.23 -5.48 7.77
C LEU A 79 4.67 -5.11 9.14
N TYR A 80 4.55 -3.80 9.43
CA TYR A 80 3.94 -3.32 10.68
C TYR A 80 2.47 -3.71 10.79
N ALA A 81 1.68 -3.51 9.74
CA ALA A 81 0.26 -3.86 9.75
C ALA A 81 0.03 -5.37 9.95
N ALA A 82 0.79 -6.22 9.23
CA ALA A 82 0.71 -7.66 9.39
C ALA A 82 1.19 -8.13 10.78
N SER A 83 2.31 -7.58 11.27
CA SER A 83 2.84 -7.89 12.61
C SER A 83 1.87 -7.51 13.72
N LEU A 84 1.21 -6.35 13.61
CA LEU A 84 0.15 -5.91 14.52
C LEU A 84 -1.04 -6.88 14.49
N ALA A 85 -1.52 -7.26 13.30
CA ALA A 85 -2.63 -8.18 13.16
C ALA A 85 -2.33 -9.56 13.79
N LEU A 86 -1.11 -10.08 13.60
CA LEU A 86 -0.66 -11.34 14.21
C LEU A 86 -0.51 -11.22 15.73
N HIS A 87 -0.11 -10.05 16.24
CA HIS A 87 -0.06 -9.78 17.67
C HIS A 87 -1.46 -9.75 18.28
N ASP A 88 -2.41 -9.06 17.64
CA ASP A 88 -3.79 -8.93 18.11
C ASP A 88 -4.51 -10.28 18.20
N ARG A 89 -4.13 -11.27 17.36
CA ARG A 89 -4.65 -12.65 17.44
C ARG A 89 -4.46 -13.28 18.82
N ARG A 90 -3.41 -12.90 19.54
CA ARG A 90 -3.02 -13.49 20.84
C ARG A 90 -3.53 -12.70 22.04
N ALA A 91 -4.08 -11.50 21.83
CA ALA A 91 -4.58 -10.66 22.91
C ALA A 91 -5.98 -11.09 23.36
N ALA A 92 -6.24 -11.04 24.68
CA ALA A 92 -7.61 -11.18 25.20
C ALA A 92 -8.47 -10.05 24.64
N LYS A 93 -9.58 -10.38 23.96
CA LYS A 93 -10.42 -9.41 23.26
C LYS A 93 -11.36 -8.74 24.27
N PRO A 94 -11.23 -7.42 24.57
CA PRO A 94 -12.34 -6.68 25.14
C PRO A 94 -13.46 -6.61 24.10
N VAL A 95 -14.66 -6.23 24.53
CA VAL A 95 -15.92 -6.15 23.76
C VAL A 95 -15.74 -5.65 22.31
N LYS A 96 -16.53 -6.25 21.40
CA LYS A 96 -16.59 -6.07 19.94
C LYS A 96 -16.35 -4.62 19.46
N THR A 97 -15.62 -4.46 18.35
CA THR A 97 -16.14 -3.98 17.03
C THR A 97 -15.07 -3.27 16.17
N THR A 98 -13.96 -3.91 15.78
CA THR A 98 -13.15 -3.37 14.67
C THR A 98 -12.72 -4.47 13.69
N CYS A 99 -12.97 -4.29 12.39
CA CYS A 99 -12.62 -5.32 11.40
C CYS A 99 -11.09 -5.55 11.32
N LEU A 100 -10.24 -4.53 11.50
CA LEU A 100 -8.78 -4.69 11.43
C LEU A 100 -8.13 -5.23 12.72
N ARG A 101 -8.66 -4.96 13.91
CA ARG A 101 -8.11 -5.47 15.18
C ARG A 101 -8.71 -6.81 15.58
N ASP A 102 -10.03 -6.98 15.37
CA ASP A 102 -10.74 -8.17 15.88
C ASP A 102 -10.66 -9.35 14.91
N ILE A 103 -10.37 -9.08 13.64
CA ILE A 103 -10.23 -10.06 12.56
C ILE A 103 -8.80 -9.99 12.00
N PRO A 104 -7.83 -10.68 12.65
CA PRO A 104 -6.42 -10.70 12.22
C PRO A 104 -6.22 -11.01 10.73
N ALA A 105 -7.08 -11.85 10.14
CA ALA A 105 -7.01 -12.18 8.72
C ALA A 105 -7.14 -10.93 7.82
N MET A 106 -8.01 -9.99 8.16
CA MET A 106 -8.19 -8.74 7.40
C MET A 106 -7.00 -7.79 7.60
N GLY A 107 -6.44 -7.73 8.80
CA GLY A 107 -5.22 -6.98 9.07
C GLY A 107 -3.99 -7.53 8.35
N VAL A 108 -3.84 -8.86 8.31
CA VAL A 108 -2.78 -9.53 7.54
C VAL A 108 -2.99 -9.29 6.04
N LEU A 109 -4.21 -9.44 5.52
CA LEU A 109 -4.52 -9.17 4.11
C LEU A 109 -4.15 -7.73 3.72
N TYR A 110 -4.49 -6.75 4.57
CA TYR A 110 -4.10 -5.36 4.37
C TYR A 110 -2.56 -5.19 4.37
N GLY A 111 -1.86 -5.76 5.35
CA GLY A 111 -0.41 -5.72 5.41
C GLY A 111 0.27 -6.34 4.18
N LEU A 112 -0.20 -7.52 3.76
CA LEU A 112 0.27 -8.20 2.54
C LEU A 112 0.01 -7.36 1.29
N SER A 113 -1.13 -6.69 1.19
CA SER A 113 -1.43 -5.81 0.05
C SER A 113 -0.49 -4.61 -0.03
N CYS A 114 -0.05 -4.06 1.10
CA CYS A 114 0.95 -2.98 1.14
C CYS A 114 2.36 -3.50 0.78
N CYS A 115 2.74 -4.68 1.26
CA CYS A 115 3.99 -5.32 0.81
C CYS A 115 3.97 -5.63 -0.69
N TYR A 116 2.83 -6.08 -1.22
CA TYR A 116 2.64 -6.31 -2.65
C TYR A 116 2.78 -5.03 -3.46
N LEU A 117 2.22 -3.91 -3.00
CA LEU A 117 2.44 -2.58 -3.58
C LEU A 117 3.93 -2.22 -3.62
N GLY A 118 4.63 -2.31 -2.49
CA GLY A 118 6.06 -1.99 -2.43
C GLY A 118 6.90 -2.88 -3.35
N PHE A 119 6.61 -4.18 -3.40
CA PHE A 119 7.31 -5.10 -4.30
C PHE A 119 6.99 -4.82 -5.78
N GLY A 120 5.72 -4.73 -6.14
CA GLY A 120 5.28 -4.56 -7.54
C GLY A 120 5.77 -3.24 -8.13
N SER A 121 5.63 -2.15 -7.37
CA SER A 121 6.08 -0.83 -7.79
C SER A 121 7.60 -0.70 -7.78
N GLY A 122 8.27 -1.23 -6.76
CA GLY A 122 9.74 -1.29 -6.72
C GLY A 122 10.31 -2.09 -7.89
N LEU A 123 9.71 -3.23 -8.25
CA LEU A 123 10.14 -4.04 -9.38
C LEU A 123 9.93 -3.34 -10.73
N PHE A 124 8.85 -2.58 -10.87
CA PHE A 124 8.65 -1.76 -12.06
C PHE A 124 9.73 -0.68 -12.18
N HIS A 125 10.03 0.05 -11.10
CA HIS A 125 11.07 1.08 -11.13
C HIS A 125 12.49 0.51 -11.31
N ALA A 126 12.72 -0.71 -10.81
CA ALA A 126 13.97 -1.44 -11.04
C ALA A 126 14.14 -1.82 -12.51
N SER A 127 13.07 -2.32 -13.14
CA SER A 127 13.14 -2.99 -14.45
C SER A 127 12.68 -2.13 -15.63
N LEU A 128 11.74 -1.21 -15.43
CA LEU A 128 10.99 -0.48 -16.45
C LEU A 128 10.52 -1.39 -17.60
N THR A 129 10.06 -2.59 -17.24
CA THR A 129 9.50 -3.58 -18.17
C THR A 129 7.98 -3.52 -18.20
N ARG A 130 7.38 -3.94 -19.31
CA ARG A 130 5.93 -3.98 -19.49
C ARG A 130 5.24 -4.88 -18.45
N TRP A 131 5.85 -6.03 -18.14
CA TRP A 131 5.36 -6.91 -17.09
C TRP A 131 5.47 -6.28 -15.70
N GLY A 132 6.60 -5.61 -15.40
CA GLY A 132 6.75 -4.81 -14.19
C GLY A 132 5.64 -3.75 -14.07
N GLN A 133 5.33 -3.03 -15.14
CA GLN A 133 4.27 -2.02 -15.16
C GLN A 133 2.88 -2.62 -14.90
N GLN A 134 2.62 -3.83 -15.40
CA GLN A 134 1.36 -4.51 -15.11
C GLN A 134 1.27 -4.87 -13.62
N LEU A 135 2.38 -5.35 -13.05
CA LEU A 135 2.46 -5.67 -11.62
C LEU A 135 2.29 -4.44 -10.74
N ASP A 136 3.02 -3.35 -11.03
CA ASP A 136 2.94 -2.07 -10.32
C ASP A 136 1.52 -1.52 -10.27
N VAL A 137 0.90 -1.30 -11.43
CA VAL A 137 -0.45 -0.73 -11.50
C VAL A 137 -1.48 -1.61 -10.78
N ALA A 138 -1.38 -2.94 -10.91
CA ALA A 138 -2.27 -3.85 -10.18
C ALA A 138 -2.03 -3.79 -8.66
N ALA A 139 -0.77 -3.70 -8.24
CA ALA A 139 -0.40 -3.64 -6.84
C ALA A 139 -0.83 -2.32 -6.18
N MET A 140 -0.79 -1.20 -6.90
CA MET A 140 -1.31 0.11 -6.43
C MET A 140 -2.78 0.05 -6.00
N TYR A 141 -3.59 -0.76 -6.69
CA TYR A 141 -5.02 -0.89 -6.38
C TYR A 141 -5.29 -1.73 -5.14
N SER A 142 -4.40 -2.68 -4.83
CA SER A 142 -4.70 -3.76 -3.89
C SER A 142 -4.96 -3.26 -2.46
N PRO A 143 -4.16 -2.35 -1.87
CA PRO A 143 -4.47 -1.77 -0.57
C PRO A 143 -5.81 -1.04 -0.54
N LEU A 144 -6.16 -0.31 -1.59
CA LEU A 144 -7.42 0.44 -1.68
C LEU A 144 -8.62 -0.50 -1.75
N VAL A 145 -8.53 -1.56 -2.55
CA VAL A 145 -9.54 -2.62 -2.62
C VAL A 145 -9.73 -3.28 -1.25
N VAL A 146 -8.65 -3.57 -0.53
CA VAL A 146 -8.73 -4.10 0.83
C VAL A 146 -9.37 -3.09 1.78
N LEU A 147 -9.06 -1.79 1.68
CA LEU A 147 -9.74 -0.76 2.49
C LEU A 147 -11.24 -0.69 2.21
N VAL A 148 -11.68 -0.85 0.95
CA VAL A 148 -13.09 -0.99 0.60
C VAL A 148 -13.69 -2.24 1.25
N ALA A 149 -13.01 -3.38 1.19
CA ALA A 149 -13.46 -4.60 1.86
C ALA A 149 -13.54 -4.45 3.39
N VAL A 150 -12.60 -3.72 4.02
CA VAL A 150 -12.65 -3.38 5.45
C VAL A 150 -13.86 -2.48 5.76
N ASN A 151 -14.17 -1.52 4.89
CA ASN A 151 -15.37 -0.68 5.00
C ASN A 151 -16.67 -1.48 4.97
N LEU A 152 -16.73 -2.51 4.13
CA LEU A 152 -17.89 -3.39 4.00
C LEU A 152 -17.98 -4.38 5.17
N CYS A 153 -16.86 -5.00 5.53
CA CYS A 153 -16.71 -5.89 6.68
C CYS A 153 -17.20 -5.25 7.99
N ARG A 154 -16.79 -4.01 8.29
CA ARG A 154 -17.21 -3.36 9.55
C ARG A 154 -18.68 -2.94 9.56
N ARG A 155 -19.29 -2.73 8.39
CA ARG A 155 -20.69 -2.31 8.24
C ARG A 155 -21.65 -3.47 8.22
N VAL A 156 -21.24 -4.57 7.61
CA VAL A 156 -21.97 -5.82 7.54
C VAL A 156 -21.09 -6.89 8.18
N PRO A 157 -20.98 -6.96 9.51
CA PRO A 157 -20.06 -7.89 10.19
C PRO A 157 -20.51 -9.35 10.10
N GLU A 158 -21.82 -9.59 10.00
CA GLU A 158 -22.43 -10.92 9.97
C GLU A 158 -23.54 -10.97 8.90
N PHE A 159 -23.59 -12.07 8.15
CA PHE A 159 -24.72 -12.41 7.30
C PHE A 159 -25.72 -13.28 8.08
N HIS A 160 -27.01 -12.99 7.88
CA HIS A 160 -28.11 -13.65 8.60
C HIS A 160 -28.89 -14.53 7.62
N PHE A 161 -28.92 -15.83 7.87
CA PHE A 161 -29.67 -16.82 7.09
C PHE A 161 -30.59 -17.59 8.04
N GLY A 162 -31.80 -17.06 8.25
CA GLY A 162 -32.70 -17.56 9.29
C GLY A 162 -32.06 -17.44 10.68
N ALA A 163 -31.94 -18.56 11.40
CA ALA A 163 -31.28 -18.61 12.70
C ALA A 163 -29.74 -18.58 12.64
N ARG A 164 -29.13 -18.84 11.47
CA ARG A 164 -27.67 -18.95 11.33
C ARG A 164 -27.03 -17.58 11.11
N ARG A 165 -26.00 -17.28 11.90
CA ARG A 165 -25.14 -16.09 11.75
C ARG A 165 -23.77 -16.52 11.28
N LEU A 166 -23.33 -15.97 10.15
CA LEU A 166 -22.02 -16.25 9.57
C LEU A 166 -21.18 -14.98 9.52
N PRO A 167 -19.89 -15.01 9.89
CA PRO A 167 -19.02 -13.86 9.77
C PRO A 167 -18.86 -13.48 8.29
N SER A 168 -18.95 -12.19 7.97
CA SER A 168 -18.88 -11.71 6.59
C SER A 168 -17.46 -11.60 6.04
N TRP A 169 -16.45 -11.51 6.92
CA TRP A 169 -15.07 -11.23 6.53
C TRP A 169 -14.49 -12.19 5.48
N PRO A 170 -14.79 -13.51 5.45
CA PRO A 170 -14.23 -14.39 4.42
C PRO A 170 -14.73 -14.00 3.02
N VAL A 171 -15.98 -13.56 2.92
CA VAL A 171 -16.58 -13.11 1.64
C VAL A 171 -15.92 -11.82 1.19
N TRP A 172 -15.76 -10.84 2.09
CA TRP A 172 -15.11 -9.57 1.75
C TRP A 172 -13.62 -9.73 1.44
N ALA A 173 -12.92 -10.62 2.14
CA ALA A 173 -11.54 -10.97 1.85
C ALA A 173 -11.41 -11.64 0.47
N ALA A 174 -12.25 -12.64 0.18
CA ALA A 174 -12.26 -13.32 -1.12
C ALA A 174 -12.60 -12.35 -2.26
N ALA A 175 -13.58 -11.47 -2.07
CA ALA A 175 -13.94 -10.43 -3.02
C ALA A 175 -12.78 -9.45 -3.27
N ALA A 176 -12.03 -9.06 -2.22
CA ALA A 176 -10.86 -8.19 -2.37
C ALA A 176 -9.74 -8.86 -3.18
N VAL A 177 -9.46 -10.14 -2.90
CA VAL A 177 -8.46 -10.93 -3.64
C VAL A 177 -8.89 -11.09 -5.10
N LEU A 178 -10.15 -11.48 -5.33
CA LEU A 178 -10.70 -11.63 -6.68
C LEU A 178 -10.66 -10.30 -7.45
N ALA A 179 -11.09 -9.20 -6.84
CA ALA A 179 -11.04 -7.88 -7.46
C ALA A 179 -9.59 -7.47 -7.80
N SER A 180 -8.64 -7.71 -6.90
CA SER A 180 -7.21 -7.44 -7.17
C SER A 180 -6.67 -8.28 -8.33
N ALA A 181 -7.04 -9.56 -8.40
CA ALA A 181 -6.68 -10.44 -9.51
C ALA A 181 -7.30 -10.00 -10.84
N LEU A 182 -8.58 -9.61 -10.85
CA LEU A 182 -9.26 -9.08 -12.03
C LEU A 182 -8.62 -7.76 -12.48
N LEU A 183 -8.27 -6.87 -11.56
CA LEU A 183 -7.59 -5.62 -11.89
C LEU A 183 -6.19 -5.87 -12.48
N TYR A 184 -5.50 -6.94 -12.08
CA TYR A 184 -4.25 -7.38 -12.72
C TYR A 184 -4.48 -7.89 -14.15
N VAL A 185 -5.48 -8.75 -14.34
CA VAL A 185 -5.81 -9.35 -15.66
C VAL A 185 -6.25 -8.27 -16.65
N TYR A 186 -7.14 -7.37 -16.23
CA TYR A 186 -7.72 -6.33 -17.08
C TYR A 186 -6.97 -5.00 -17.06
N LYS A 187 -5.76 -4.95 -16.47
CA LYS A 187 -4.97 -3.72 -16.34
C LYS A 187 -4.86 -2.93 -17.64
N TRP A 188 -4.65 -3.62 -18.76
CA TRP A 188 -4.45 -3.00 -20.08
C TRP A 188 -5.74 -2.53 -20.75
N SER A 189 -6.91 -2.92 -20.22
CA SER A 189 -8.22 -2.50 -20.69
C SER A 189 -8.78 -1.30 -19.90
N MET A 190 -8.00 -0.76 -18.95
CA MET A 190 -8.45 0.29 -18.04
C MET A 190 -7.44 1.44 -17.99
N SER A 191 -7.94 2.65 -17.76
CA SER A 191 -7.08 3.81 -17.45
C SER A 191 -6.74 3.83 -15.97
N SER A 192 -5.45 3.73 -15.64
CA SER A 192 -4.99 3.90 -14.25
C SER A 192 -5.29 5.29 -13.69
N GLY A 193 -5.32 6.31 -14.55
CA GLY A 193 -5.75 7.66 -14.20
C GLY A 193 -7.24 7.79 -13.84
N VAL A 194 -8.05 6.77 -14.11
CA VAL A 194 -9.47 6.70 -13.71
C VAL A 194 -9.65 5.73 -12.54
N VAL A 195 -9.10 4.52 -12.65
CA VAL A 195 -9.29 3.46 -11.65
C VAL A 195 -8.68 3.83 -10.30
N LEU A 196 -7.47 4.40 -10.28
CA LEU A 196 -6.81 4.76 -9.03
C LEU A 196 -7.60 5.85 -8.26
N PRO A 197 -7.97 7.00 -8.87
CA PRO A 197 -8.80 7.99 -8.19
C PRO A 197 -10.17 7.44 -7.77
N ALA A 198 -10.79 6.59 -8.58
CA ALA A 198 -12.08 5.98 -8.24
C ALA A 198 -11.98 5.08 -7.00
N LEU A 199 -10.91 4.28 -6.86
CA LEU A 199 -10.67 3.44 -5.69
C LEU A 199 -10.32 4.27 -4.45
N ILE A 200 -9.53 5.34 -4.60
CA ILE A 200 -9.26 6.30 -3.51
C ILE A 200 -10.58 6.92 -3.03
N LEU A 201 -11.41 7.40 -3.97
CA LEU A 201 -12.71 7.99 -3.66
C LEU A 201 -13.63 6.96 -2.99
N ALA A 202 -13.71 5.72 -3.48
CA ALA A 202 -14.52 4.67 -2.87
C ALA A 202 -14.08 4.37 -1.43
N ALA A 203 -12.78 4.29 -1.17
CA ALA A 203 -12.25 4.09 0.18
C ALA A 203 -12.58 5.28 1.11
N ALA A 204 -12.49 6.52 0.60
CA ALA A 204 -12.81 7.75 1.34
C ALA A 204 -14.31 7.93 1.59
N LEU A 205 -15.17 7.67 0.59
CA LEU A 205 -16.63 7.64 0.78
C LEU A 205 -17.03 6.59 1.82
N GLY A 206 -16.28 5.49 1.86
CA GLY A 206 -16.38 4.48 2.89
C GLY A 206 -16.17 5.01 4.32
N THR A 207 -15.45 6.11 4.55
CA THR A 207 -15.27 6.67 5.90
C THR A 207 -16.35 7.68 6.29
N LEU A 208 -17.13 8.22 5.33
CA LEU A 208 -18.11 9.28 5.61
C LEU A 208 -19.17 8.90 6.65
N PRO A 209 -19.77 7.70 6.63
CA PRO A 209 -20.77 7.33 7.63
C PRO A 209 -20.22 7.29 9.07
N ASP A 210 -18.90 7.22 9.23
CA ASP A 210 -18.27 7.13 10.54
C ASP A 210 -18.38 8.47 11.31
N PHE A 211 -18.53 9.60 10.61
CA PHE A 211 -18.78 10.91 11.21
C PHE A 211 -20.20 11.10 11.75
N PHE A 212 -21.16 10.30 11.29
CA PHE A 212 -22.56 10.38 11.68
C PHE A 212 -22.99 9.22 12.60
N SER A 213 -22.10 8.24 12.81
CA SER A 213 -22.40 7.05 13.59
C SER A 213 -22.34 7.34 15.08
N LYS A 214 -23.47 7.13 15.79
CA LYS A 214 -23.49 7.14 17.26
C LYS A 214 -22.93 5.85 17.87
N ARG A 215 -22.81 4.78 17.06
CA ARG A 215 -22.43 3.42 17.49
C ARG A 215 -20.95 3.10 17.30
N ARG A 216 -20.26 3.86 16.45
CA ARG A 216 -18.84 3.67 16.13
C ARG A 216 -18.17 5.03 16.26
N LYS A 217 -17.22 5.15 17.17
CA LYS A 217 -16.38 6.35 17.27
C LYS A 217 -14.99 6.00 16.76
N MET A 218 -14.40 6.95 16.05
CA MET A 218 -13.06 6.83 15.47
C MET A 218 -12.28 8.09 15.80
N ASN A 219 -10.95 8.02 15.80
CA ASN A 219 -10.13 9.21 15.96
C ASN A 219 -9.96 9.91 14.60
N PRO A 220 -10.64 11.04 14.33
CA PRO A 220 -10.64 11.68 13.01
C PRO A 220 -9.28 12.26 12.63
N TRP A 221 -8.38 12.49 13.60
CA TRP A 221 -7.05 13.02 13.33
C TRP A 221 -6.18 12.07 12.49
N TRP A 222 -6.39 10.76 12.60
CA TRP A 222 -5.72 9.80 11.72
C TRP A 222 -6.22 9.89 10.28
N LEU A 223 -7.52 10.12 10.08
CA LEU A 223 -8.08 10.35 8.74
C LEU A 223 -7.60 11.68 8.16
N ALA A 224 -7.55 12.74 8.97
CA ALA A 224 -6.99 14.03 8.56
C ALA A 224 -5.51 13.90 8.17
N ALA A 225 -4.70 13.17 8.94
CA ALA A 225 -3.31 12.89 8.61
C ALA A 225 -3.18 12.06 7.33
N ALA A 226 -4.06 11.08 7.11
CA ALA A 226 -4.08 10.29 5.86
C ALA A 226 -4.37 11.16 4.63
N VAL A 227 -5.36 12.05 4.72
CA VAL A 227 -5.71 12.99 3.66
C VAL A 227 -4.58 13.99 3.41
N ALA A 228 -4.03 14.58 4.47
CA ALA A 228 -2.90 15.51 4.35
C ALA A 228 -1.71 14.85 3.66
N ALA A 229 -1.33 13.63 4.07
CA ALA A 229 -0.25 12.88 3.45
C ALA A 229 -0.54 12.57 1.97
N LEU A 230 -1.76 12.19 1.61
CA LEU A 230 -2.13 11.95 0.21
C LEU A 230 -2.05 13.23 -0.64
N VAL A 231 -2.55 14.35 -0.14
CA VAL A 231 -2.46 15.65 -0.83
C VAL A 231 -1.01 16.07 -1.02
N THR A 232 -0.18 15.93 0.01
CA THR A 232 1.26 16.18 -0.08
C THR A 232 1.93 15.27 -1.10
N ALA A 233 1.57 13.98 -1.15
CA ALA A 233 2.09 13.08 -2.16
C ALA A 233 1.75 13.57 -3.58
N VAL A 234 0.47 13.86 -3.86
CA VAL A 234 0.01 14.38 -5.16
C VAL A 234 0.79 15.63 -5.54
N ALA A 235 0.98 16.58 -4.62
CA ALA A 235 1.76 17.78 -4.88
C ALA A 235 3.20 17.46 -5.31
N PHE A 236 3.88 16.54 -4.62
CA PHE A 236 5.24 16.14 -5.01
C PHE A 236 5.28 15.45 -6.37
N ARG A 237 4.30 14.58 -6.69
CA ARG A 237 4.20 13.95 -8.01
C ARG A 237 4.01 14.98 -9.12
N GLU A 238 3.09 15.93 -8.97
CA GLU A 238 2.84 16.95 -9.99
C GLU A 238 4.04 17.89 -10.16
N LEU A 239 4.73 18.25 -9.07
CA LEU A 239 5.96 19.02 -9.15
C LEU A 239 7.10 18.23 -9.84
N ASP A 240 7.16 16.91 -9.66
CA ASP A 240 8.13 16.03 -10.33
C ASP A 240 7.88 15.98 -11.85
N LEU A 241 6.62 15.77 -12.25
CA LEU A 241 6.19 15.80 -13.65
C LEU A 241 6.47 17.17 -14.30
N ALA A 242 6.45 18.26 -13.53
CA ALA A 242 6.79 19.59 -13.99
C ALA A 242 8.30 19.91 -13.96
N GLY A 243 9.14 18.99 -13.47
CA GLY A 243 10.59 19.19 -13.33
C GLY A 243 10.98 20.23 -12.27
N ARG A 244 10.18 20.39 -11.21
CA ARG A 244 10.32 21.47 -10.21
C ARG A 244 10.80 21.04 -8.82
N VAL A 245 11.02 19.75 -8.56
CA VAL A 245 11.42 19.25 -7.23
C VAL A 245 12.93 19.11 -7.10
N SER A 246 13.57 18.44 -8.05
CA SER A 246 14.96 18.01 -7.95
C SER A 246 15.59 17.83 -9.33
N GLY A 247 16.93 17.90 -9.39
CA GLY A 247 17.66 17.50 -10.59
C GLY A 247 17.52 16.00 -10.86
N PRO A 248 17.74 15.56 -12.12
CA PRO A 248 17.47 14.20 -12.55
C PRO A 248 18.38 13.15 -11.86
N ASP A 249 19.58 13.57 -11.43
CA ASP A 249 20.55 12.70 -10.72
C ASP A 249 20.50 12.81 -9.19
N HIS A 250 19.53 13.54 -8.63
CA HIS A 250 19.40 13.67 -7.18
C HIS A 250 18.83 12.41 -6.54
N TRP A 251 19.27 12.09 -5.32
CA TRP A 251 18.75 10.94 -4.58
C TRP A 251 17.30 11.13 -4.11
N LEU A 252 16.87 12.37 -3.88
CA LEU A 252 15.53 12.68 -3.45
C LEU A 252 14.71 13.20 -4.64
N GLN A 253 13.94 12.30 -5.25
CA GLN A 253 13.06 12.60 -6.38
C GLN A 253 11.65 12.93 -5.89
N GLY A 254 10.92 13.78 -6.61
CA GLY A 254 9.53 14.10 -6.25
C GLY A 254 8.62 12.87 -6.35
N HIS A 255 8.85 11.98 -7.31
CA HIS A 255 8.14 10.70 -7.38
C HIS A 255 8.52 9.73 -6.24
N ALA A 256 9.76 9.78 -5.75
CA ALA A 256 10.14 9.03 -4.55
C ALA A 256 9.43 9.58 -3.29
N LEU A 257 9.27 10.91 -3.17
CA LEU A 257 8.47 11.52 -2.12
C LEU A 257 6.98 11.13 -2.22
N TRP A 258 6.44 11.00 -3.44
CA TRP A 258 5.11 10.44 -3.66
C TRP A 258 4.97 9.04 -3.02
N HIS A 259 5.95 8.15 -3.19
CA HIS A 259 5.93 6.84 -2.55
C HIS A 259 5.90 6.93 -1.02
N LEU A 260 6.78 7.76 -0.44
CA LEU A 260 6.86 7.93 1.02
C LEU A 260 5.56 8.46 1.61
N PHE A 261 4.98 9.50 1.01
CA PHE A 261 3.78 10.14 1.54
C PHE A 261 2.50 9.33 1.30
N THR A 262 2.40 8.59 0.18
CA THR A 262 1.28 7.64 0.01
C THR A 262 1.42 6.42 0.93
N ALA A 263 2.64 5.94 1.22
CA ALA A 263 2.86 4.91 2.25
C ALA A 263 2.43 5.41 3.64
N ALA A 264 2.78 6.65 3.99
CA ALA A 264 2.33 7.29 5.22
C ALA A 264 0.80 7.43 5.26
N SER A 265 0.16 7.83 4.15
CA SER A 265 -1.30 7.89 4.02
C SER A 265 -1.96 6.54 4.30
N LEU A 266 -1.43 5.45 3.72
CA LEU A 266 -1.89 4.09 3.99
C LEU A 266 -1.74 3.74 5.48
N TRP A 267 -0.59 4.02 6.09
CA TRP A 267 -0.40 3.81 7.52
C TRP A 267 -1.41 4.57 8.39
N PHE A 268 -1.68 5.84 8.06
CA PHE A 268 -2.66 6.64 8.79
C PHE A 268 -4.10 6.14 8.60
N MET A 269 -4.46 5.63 7.41
CA MET A 269 -5.73 4.94 7.20
C MET A 269 -5.83 3.67 8.06
N HIS A 270 -4.76 2.88 8.13
CA HIS A 270 -4.69 1.72 9.00
C HIS A 270 -4.85 2.09 10.48
N ALA A 271 -4.16 3.14 10.94
CA ALA A 271 -4.30 3.67 12.29
C ALA A 271 -5.73 4.16 12.57
N TYR A 272 -6.36 4.88 11.65
CA TYR A 272 -7.74 5.34 11.73
C TYR A 272 -8.69 4.16 12.01
N TYR A 273 -8.65 3.12 11.18
CA TYR A 273 -9.51 1.93 11.34
C TYR A 273 -9.25 1.13 12.61
N ARG A 274 -8.04 1.18 13.17
CA ARG A 274 -7.73 0.54 14.46
C ARG A 274 -8.21 1.30 15.68
N THR A 275 -8.63 2.56 15.51
CA THR A 275 -9.22 3.38 16.59
C THR A 275 -10.74 3.28 16.68
N GLU A 276 -11.37 2.37 15.95
CA GLU A 276 -12.80 2.12 16.09
C GLU A 276 -13.11 1.57 17.51
N PHE A 277 -14.11 2.14 18.18
CA PHE A 277 -14.64 1.69 19.48
C PHE A 277 -16.11 2.10 19.64
#